data_AF-A0AAD5MEI7-F1
#
_entry.id   AF-A0AAD5MEI7-F1
#
_cell.length_a   1.000
_cell.length_b   1.000
_cell.length_c   1.000
_cell.angle_alpha   90.00
_cell.angle_beta   90.00
_cell.angle_gamma   90.00
#
_symmetry.space_group_name_H-M   'P 1'
#
loop_
_entity.id
_entity.type
_entity.pdbx_description
1 polymer ?
#
loop_
_entity_poly.entity_id
_entity_poly.type
_entity_poly.pdbx_seq_one_letter_code
_entity_poly.pdbx_strand_id
1 'polypeptide(L)'
;MELVGKSLADLEASRPNKVFTVPTSVGAGIQCLEACEDLHKHGFIHRDLKPANYACDLGDKKRVDYYGNLKMRRMTLKVKEQVRTEKEHVPTLSLPQNCKARMSELRDAALGGVPCKEELSKMLDYIDCSKYHDHVDYAFIYKLSEQEAKSAGGDIKDPYDWEKNRRTYCYRNRKGAVNAEP
;
A
#
# COMPACT_ATOMS: atom_id res chain seq x y z
N MET A 1 -23.11 -0.67 -3.27
CA MET A 1 -21.71 -1.09 -3.41
C MET A 1 -21.27 -0.67 -4.81
N GLU A 2 -20.30 0.25 -4.93
CA GLU A 2 -19.68 0.53 -6.23
C GLU A 2 -18.92 -0.72 -6.71
N LEU A 3 -18.93 -0.98 -8.01
CA LEU A 3 -18.15 -2.06 -8.60
C LEU A 3 -16.67 -1.73 -8.41
N VAL A 4 -15.97 -2.48 -7.57
CA VAL A 4 -14.51 -2.35 -7.38
C VAL A 4 -13.77 -3.23 -8.39
N GLY A 5 -12.56 -2.85 -8.75
CA GLY A 5 -11.74 -3.58 -9.70
C GLY A 5 -10.97 -4.74 -9.06
N LYS A 6 -9.93 -5.20 -9.76
CA LYS A 6 -9.01 -6.24 -9.28
C LYS A 6 -8.41 -5.84 -7.93
N SER A 7 -8.29 -6.82 -7.03
CA SER A 7 -7.61 -6.65 -5.76
C SER A 7 -6.09 -6.61 -5.93
N LEU A 8 -5.36 -6.15 -4.90
CA LEU A 8 -3.90 -6.18 -4.92
C LEU A 8 -3.37 -7.62 -5.04
N ALA A 9 -4.04 -8.59 -4.42
CA ALA A 9 -3.76 -10.02 -4.58
C ALA A 9 -3.94 -10.48 -6.04
N ASP A 10 -5.02 -10.04 -6.71
CA ASP A 10 -5.25 -10.39 -8.12
C ASP A 10 -4.21 -9.78 -9.06
N LEU A 11 -3.75 -8.56 -8.74
CA LEU A 11 -2.70 -7.87 -9.50
C LEU A 11 -1.35 -8.57 -9.33
N GLU A 12 -1.01 -8.97 -8.12
CA GLU A 12 0.21 -9.73 -7.81
C GLU A 12 0.19 -11.09 -8.53
N ALA A 13 -0.91 -11.84 -8.42
CA ALA A 13 -1.08 -13.13 -9.07
C ALA A 13 -0.98 -13.06 -10.60
N SER A 14 -1.28 -11.90 -11.21
CA SER A 14 -1.16 -11.69 -12.65
C SER A 14 0.29 -11.46 -13.14
N ARG A 15 1.26 -11.29 -12.23
CA ARG A 15 2.67 -11.10 -12.57
C ARG A 15 3.34 -12.45 -12.88
N PRO A 16 4.27 -12.52 -13.86
CA PRO A 16 4.98 -13.75 -14.21
C PRO A 16 5.65 -14.44 -13.02
N ASN A 17 6.25 -13.65 -12.12
CA ASN A 17 6.95 -14.15 -10.92
C ASN A 17 6.13 -13.98 -9.64
N LYS A 18 4.86 -13.55 -9.72
CA LYS A 18 4.03 -13.19 -8.56
C LYS A 18 4.67 -12.16 -7.62
N VAL A 19 5.52 -11.29 -8.17
CA VAL A 19 6.23 -10.25 -7.42
C VAL A 19 6.15 -8.94 -8.20
N PHE A 20 5.91 -7.84 -7.47
CA PHE A 20 5.96 -6.48 -8.01
C PHE A 20 7.40 -5.97 -8.09
N THR A 21 7.67 -5.07 -9.02
CA THR A 21 8.89 -4.26 -8.98
C THR A 21 8.88 -3.39 -7.72
N VAL A 22 10.07 -3.10 -7.18
CA VAL A 22 10.22 -2.29 -5.95
C VAL A 22 9.48 -0.94 -6.01
N PRO A 23 9.54 -0.16 -7.12
CA PRO A 23 8.79 1.10 -7.22
C PRO A 23 7.28 0.87 -7.15
N THR A 24 6.80 -0.24 -7.74
CA THR A 24 5.39 -0.61 -7.69
C THR A 24 4.97 -1.05 -6.29
N SER A 25 5.77 -1.85 -5.58
CA SER A 25 5.45 -2.29 -4.23
C SER A 25 5.43 -1.13 -3.24
N VAL A 26 6.42 -0.24 -3.29
CA VAL A 26 6.49 0.96 -2.44
C VAL A 26 5.30 1.88 -2.73
N GLY A 27 5.04 2.17 -4.01
CA GLY A 27 3.92 3.03 -4.39
C GLY A 27 2.54 2.41 -4.08
N ALA A 28 2.40 1.07 -4.11
CA ALA A 28 1.17 0.39 -3.66
C ALA A 28 1.02 0.46 -2.14
N GLY A 29 2.12 0.29 -1.40
CA GLY A 29 2.15 0.43 0.06
C GLY A 29 1.72 1.83 0.52
N ILE A 30 2.15 2.87 -0.19
CA ILE A 30 1.73 4.26 0.09
C ILE A 30 0.23 4.46 -0.11
N GLN A 31 -0.36 3.91 -1.17
CA GLN A 31 -1.83 3.96 -1.33
C GLN A 31 -2.56 3.16 -0.25
N CYS A 32 -1.98 2.05 0.20
CA CYS A 32 -2.53 1.28 1.32
C CYS A 32 -2.51 2.10 2.62
N LEU A 33 -1.43 2.84 2.88
CA LEU A 33 -1.29 3.75 4.01
C LEU A 33 -2.30 4.91 3.94
N GLU A 34 -2.50 5.53 2.78
CA GLU A 34 -3.52 6.57 2.60
C GLU A 34 -4.92 6.06 2.96
N ALA A 35 -5.27 4.86 2.51
CA ALA A 35 -6.56 4.26 2.83
C ALA A 35 -6.70 3.95 4.34
N CYS A 36 -5.62 3.54 5.00
CA CYS A 36 -5.60 3.32 6.45
C CYS A 36 -5.72 4.63 7.23
N GLU A 37 -4.97 5.66 6.83
CA GLU A 37 -5.00 6.99 7.43
C GLU A 37 -6.40 7.60 7.32
N ASP A 38 -7.02 7.52 6.15
CA ASP A 38 -8.39 7.99 5.93
C ASP A 38 -9.38 7.25 6.82
N LEU A 39 -9.22 5.94 7.02
CA LEU A 39 -10.07 5.16 7.91
C LEU A 39 -9.89 5.57 9.39
N HIS A 40 -8.65 5.75 9.82
CA HIS A 40 -8.30 6.14 11.19
C HIS A 40 -8.74 7.57 11.50
N LYS A 41 -8.72 8.50 10.52
CA LYS A 41 -9.29 9.86 10.65
C LYS A 41 -10.78 9.84 11.02
N HIS A 42 -11.52 8.82 10.60
CA HIS A 42 -12.93 8.64 10.93
C HIS A 42 -13.17 7.80 12.19
N GLY A 43 -12.10 7.37 12.90
CA GLY A 43 -12.19 6.62 14.15
C GLY A 43 -12.50 5.13 13.97
N PHE A 44 -12.19 4.55 12.81
CA PHE A 44 -12.37 3.13 12.54
C PHE A 44 -11.02 2.41 12.43
N ILE A 45 -10.99 1.14 12.85
CA ILE A 45 -9.84 0.25 12.69
C ILE A 45 -10.27 -0.93 11.82
N HIS A 46 -9.52 -1.21 10.74
CA HIS A 46 -9.92 -2.26 9.80
C HIS A 46 -9.75 -3.68 10.36
N ARG A 47 -8.66 -3.95 11.11
CA ARG A 47 -8.30 -5.26 11.73
C ARG A 47 -8.05 -6.44 10.77
N ASP A 48 -8.23 -6.28 9.46
CA ASP A 48 -8.03 -7.32 8.44
C ASP A 48 -7.30 -6.68 7.24
N LEU A 49 -6.12 -6.12 7.47
CA LEU A 49 -5.34 -5.53 6.39
C LEU A 49 -4.62 -6.66 5.63
N LYS A 50 -5.04 -6.88 4.38
CA LYS A 50 -4.44 -7.88 3.48
C LYS A 50 -4.62 -7.50 2.01
N PRO A 51 -3.76 -7.98 1.09
CA PRO A 51 -3.84 -7.61 -0.33
C PRO A 51 -5.22 -7.83 -0.97
N ALA A 52 -5.96 -8.88 -0.59
CA ALA A 52 -7.29 -9.17 -1.12
C ALA A 52 -8.37 -8.12 -0.74
N ASN A 53 -8.13 -7.36 0.35
CA ASN A 53 -9.03 -6.33 0.84
C ASN A 53 -8.74 -4.95 0.23
N TYR A 54 -7.59 -4.76 -0.43
CA TYR A 54 -7.34 -3.59 -1.25
C TYR A 54 -7.80 -3.84 -2.67
N ALA A 55 -8.63 -2.96 -3.23
CA ALA A 55 -9.06 -3.03 -4.62
C ALA A 55 -8.73 -1.75 -5.37
N CYS A 56 -8.29 -1.90 -6.62
CA CYS A 56 -8.16 -0.76 -7.52
C CYS A 56 -9.53 -0.32 -8.00
N ASP A 57 -9.81 0.98 -7.95
CA ASP A 57 -11.03 1.54 -8.50
C ASP A 57 -11.13 1.29 -10.02
N LEU A 58 -12.36 1.10 -10.51
CA LEU A 58 -12.64 0.90 -11.93
C LEU A 58 -12.76 2.22 -12.73
N GLY A 59 -12.79 3.36 -12.05
CA GLY A 59 -12.99 4.66 -12.70
C GLY A 59 -11.75 5.23 -13.38
N ASP A 60 -11.96 6.05 -14.41
CA ASP A 60 -10.94 6.90 -15.03
C ASP A 60 -10.68 8.20 -14.25
N LYS A 61 -11.08 8.24 -12.97
CA LYS A 61 -10.89 9.40 -12.10
C LYS A 61 -9.41 9.51 -11.77
N LYS A 62 -8.75 10.49 -12.39
CA LYS A 62 -7.39 10.86 -12.02
C LYS A 62 -7.42 11.45 -10.61
N ARG A 63 -6.57 10.95 -9.73
CA ARG A 63 -6.41 11.44 -8.36
C ARG A 63 -4.97 11.82 -8.11
N VAL A 64 -4.77 12.79 -7.25
CA VAL A 64 -3.46 13.18 -6.76
C VAL A 64 -3.16 12.38 -5.49
N ASP A 65 -2.05 11.63 -5.48
CA ASP A 65 -1.57 10.93 -4.28
C ASP A 65 -0.93 11.92 -3.28
N TYR A 66 -0.51 11.42 -2.11
CA TYR A 66 0.15 12.21 -1.07
C TYR A 66 1.32 13.06 -1.58
N TYR A 67 2.02 12.61 -2.61
CA TYR A 67 3.19 13.29 -3.18
C TYR A 67 2.86 14.25 -4.33
N GLY A 68 1.59 14.49 -4.60
CA GLY A 68 1.19 15.34 -5.72
C GLY A 68 1.17 14.64 -7.07
N ASN A 69 1.33 13.31 -7.13
CA ASN A 69 1.37 12.59 -8.40
C ASN A 69 -0.03 12.26 -8.90
N LEU A 70 -0.27 12.50 -10.19
CA LEU A 70 -1.51 12.15 -10.85
C LEU A 70 -1.57 10.64 -11.11
N LYS A 71 -2.23 9.90 -10.21
CA LYS A 71 -2.51 8.48 -10.35
C LYS A 71 -3.83 8.27 -11.07
N MET A 72 -3.86 7.29 -11.97
CA MET A 72 -5.08 6.93 -12.70
C MET A 72 -6.05 6.10 -11.85
N ARG A 73 -5.57 5.52 -10.75
CA ARG A 73 -6.31 4.57 -9.91
C ARG A 73 -5.98 4.75 -8.44
N ARG A 74 -7.01 4.71 -7.60
CA ARG A 74 -6.90 4.65 -6.14
C ARG A 74 -7.14 3.21 -5.66
N MET A 75 -6.40 2.82 -4.62
CA MET A 75 -6.72 1.63 -3.84
C MET A 75 -7.69 1.99 -2.72
N THR A 76 -8.78 1.25 -2.66
CA THR A 76 -9.80 1.37 -1.62
C THR A 76 -9.82 0.09 -0.79
N LEU A 77 -10.02 0.27 0.52
CA LEU A 77 -10.24 -0.82 1.46
C LEU A 77 -11.69 -1.32 1.33
N LYS A 78 -11.86 -2.60 1.03
CA LYS A 78 -13.17 -3.25 1.04
C LYS A 78 -13.71 -3.24 2.46
N VAL A 79 -14.81 -2.53 2.66
CA VAL A 79 -15.50 -2.46 3.95
C VAL A 79 -16.06 -3.85 4.29
N LYS A 80 -15.48 -4.49 5.32
CA LYS A 80 -16.12 -5.56 6.10
C LYS A 80 -16.57 -4.97 7.43
N GLU A 81 -17.55 -5.58 8.11
CA GLU A 81 -18.09 -5.15 9.41
C GLU A 81 -17.03 -4.44 10.27
N GLN A 82 -17.12 -3.11 10.31
CA GLN A 82 -16.16 -2.27 11.01
C GLN A 82 -16.64 -2.09 12.44
N VAL A 83 -15.75 -2.34 13.40
CA VAL A 83 -16.02 -2.00 14.79
C VAL A 83 -15.57 -0.56 15.00
N ARG A 84 -16.53 0.29 15.36
CA ARG A 84 -16.24 1.64 15.84
C ARG A 84 -15.60 1.48 17.22
N THR A 85 -14.42 2.04 17.41
CA THR A 85 -13.83 2.07 18.75
C THR A 85 -14.52 3.14 19.58
N GLU A 86 -15.22 2.72 20.63
CA GLU A 86 -15.48 3.60 21.76
C GLU A 86 -14.13 3.84 22.44
N LYS A 87 -13.75 5.11 22.60
CA LYS A 87 -12.49 5.52 23.22
C LYS A 87 -12.56 5.29 24.73
N GLU A 88 -12.56 4.04 25.18
CA GLU A 88 -12.39 3.73 26.61
C GLU A 88 -10.91 3.69 27.01
N HIS A 89 -10.63 4.31 28.15
CA HIS A 89 -9.29 4.44 28.73
C HIS A 89 -8.87 3.09 29.33
N VAL A 90 -8.24 2.24 28.53
CA VAL A 90 -7.70 0.95 29.00
C VAL A 90 -6.35 1.18 29.69
N PRO A 91 -6.10 0.63 30.90
CA PRO A 91 -4.83 0.80 31.60
C PRO A 91 -3.66 0.31 30.76
N THR A 92 -2.60 1.12 30.72
CA THR A 92 -1.36 0.81 29.96
C THR A 92 -0.70 -0.45 30.54
N LEU A 93 -0.79 -1.57 29.83
CA LEU A 93 0.12 -2.69 30.03
C LEU A 93 1.47 -2.29 29.43
N SER A 94 2.45 -2.02 30.30
CA SER A 94 3.83 -1.76 29.90
C SER A 94 4.42 -3.03 29.26
N LEU A 95 4.78 -2.96 27.98
CA LEU A 95 5.63 -3.97 27.35
C LEU A 95 7.05 -3.91 27.94
N PRO A 96 7.74 -5.05 28.09
CA PRO A 96 9.11 -5.09 28.60
C PRO A 96 10.06 -4.28 27.71
N GLN A 97 11.02 -3.59 28.32
CA GLN A 97 11.99 -2.67 27.70
C GLN A 97 12.97 -3.31 26.67
N ASN A 98 12.68 -4.50 26.13
CA ASN A 98 13.61 -5.25 25.28
C ASN A 98 13.00 -5.76 23.96
N CYS A 99 12.07 -5.01 23.35
CA CYS A 99 11.42 -5.37 22.08
C CYS A 99 12.41 -5.44 20.88
N LYS A 100 13.53 -4.71 20.93
CA LYS A 100 14.49 -4.60 19.82
C LYS A 100 15.33 -5.87 19.59
N ALA A 101 15.80 -6.51 20.65
CA ALA A 101 16.79 -7.60 20.54
C ALA A 101 16.20 -8.89 19.97
N ARG A 102 14.95 -9.23 20.34
CA ARG A 102 14.32 -10.51 19.92
C ARG A 102 13.73 -10.47 18.51
N MET A 103 13.48 -9.29 17.96
CA MET A 103 12.85 -9.14 16.63
C MET A 103 13.88 -9.01 15.50
N SER A 104 15.10 -8.58 15.80
CA SER A 104 16.18 -8.36 14.81
C SER A 104 16.56 -9.63 14.05
N GLU A 105 16.75 -10.76 14.74
CA GLU A 105 17.21 -12.01 14.11
C GLU A 105 16.17 -12.62 13.16
N LEU A 106 14.89 -12.58 13.56
CA LEU A 106 13.76 -13.04 12.74
C LEU A 106 13.56 -12.17 11.50
N ARG A 107 13.74 -10.86 11.63
CA ARG A 107 13.63 -9.91 10.51
C ARG A 107 14.75 -10.08 9.51
N ASP A 108 15.96 -10.36 9.94
CA ASP A 108 17.09 -10.58 9.04
C ASP A 108 16.89 -11.82 8.16
N ALA A 109 16.35 -12.90 8.73
CA ALA A 109 15.97 -14.10 7.97
C ALA A 109 14.80 -13.84 7.01
N ALA A 110 13.82 -13.02 7.41
CA ALA A 110 12.64 -12.72 6.60
C ALA A 110 12.88 -11.65 5.50
N LEU A 111 13.79 -10.70 5.73
CA LEU A 111 14.04 -9.53 4.89
C LEU A 111 15.38 -9.57 4.14
N GLY A 112 16.17 -10.63 4.30
CA GLY A 112 17.53 -10.74 3.74
C GLY A 112 17.64 -10.60 2.22
N GLY A 113 16.54 -10.75 1.48
CA GLY A 113 16.47 -10.55 0.03
C GLY A 113 15.80 -9.24 -0.41
N VAL A 114 15.40 -8.36 0.52
CA VAL A 114 14.66 -7.14 0.21
C VAL A 114 15.65 -6.00 -0.03
N PRO A 115 15.61 -5.32 -1.19
CA PRO A 115 16.57 -4.26 -1.54
C PRO A 115 16.49 -3.02 -0.63
N CYS A 116 15.39 -2.84 0.11
CA CYS A 116 15.14 -1.71 1.02
C CYS A 116 15.01 -2.15 2.50
N LYS A 117 15.80 -3.16 2.91
CA LYS A 117 15.74 -3.76 4.26
C LYS A 117 15.92 -2.75 5.40
N GLU A 118 16.82 -1.78 5.27
CA GLU A 118 17.18 -0.83 6.34
C GLU A 118 16.01 0.08 6.73
N GLU A 119 15.37 0.70 5.74
CA GLU A 119 14.24 1.59 5.93
C GLU A 119 12.98 0.82 6.38
N LEU A 120 12.74 -0.35 5.80
CA LEU A 120 11.65 -1.23 6.21
C LEU A 120 11.83 -1.68 7.68
N SER A 121 13.07 -1.95 8.10
CA SER A 121 13.37 -2.29 9.50
C SER A 121 13.05 -1.13 10.45
N LYS A 122 13.38 0.11 10.08
CA LYS A 122 13.01 1.31 10.87
C LYS A 122 11.49 1.47 10.99
N MET A 123 10.75 1.19 9.92
CA MET A 123 9.29 1.24 9.93
C MET A 123 8.71 0.16 10.85
N LEU A 124 9.24 -1.06 10.81
CA LEU A 124 8.83 -2.15 11.69
C LEU A 124 9.17 -1.88 13.16
N ASP A 125 10.34 -1.29 13.45
CA ASP A 125 10.70 -0.84 14.79
C ASP A 125 9.72 0.20 15.34
N TYR A 126 9.30 1.15 14.49
CA TYR A 126 8.31 2.15 14.85
C TYR A 126 6.96 1.51 15.21
N ILE A 127 6.48 0.59 14.37
CA ILE A 127 5.20 -0.11 14.58
C ILE A 127 5.24 -0.95 15.87
N ASP A 128 6.29 -1.74 16.06
CA ASP A 128 6.40 -2.64 17.22
C ASP A 128 6.56 -1.90 18.55
N CYS A 129 7.04 -0.66 18.51
CA CYS A 129 7.15 0.20 19.69
C CYS A 129 5.89 1.05 19.95
N SER A 130 4.92 1.06 19.02
CA SER A 130 3.68 1.84 19.14
C SER A 130 2.70 1.17 20.10
N LYS A 131 2.07 1.96 20.97
CA LYS A 131 1.03 1.50 21.89
C LYS A 131 -0.35 1.69 21.29
N TYR A 132 -1.34 0.98 21.84
CA TYR A 132 -2.74 1.06 21.39
C TYR A 132 -3.31 2.49 21.40
N HIS A 133 -2.92 3.31 22.39
CA HIS A 133 -3.40 4.69 22.54
C HIS A 133 -2.59 5.72 21.74
N ASP A 134 -1.47 5.31 21.14
CA ASP A 134 -0.61 6.23 20.41
C ASP A 134 -1.23 6.57 19.05
N HIS A 135 -1.07 7.83 18.65
CA HIS A 135 -1.41 8.22 17.28
C HIS A 135 -0.29 7.78 16.33
N VAL A 136 -0.69 7.17 15.21
CA VAL A 136 0.24 6.79 14.14
C VAL A 136 0.75 8.05 13.43
N ASP A 137 2.07 8.20 13.35
CA ASP A 137 2.75 9.25 12.61
C ASP A 137 2.91 8.83 11.14
N TYR A 138 1.83 9.01 10.39
CA TYR A 138 1.81 8.71 8.95
C TYR A 138 2.85 9.52 8.18
N ALA A 139 3.15 10.76 8.61
CA ALA A 139 4.13 11.61 7.94
C ALA A 139 5.55 11.02 8.03
N PHE A 140 5.90 10.43 9.17
CA PHE A 140 7.15 9.69 9.34
C PHE A 140 7.21 8.46 8.41
N ILE A 141 6.13 7.67 8.36
CA ILE A 141 6.05 6.47 7.52
C ILE A 141 6.18 6.84 6.04
N TYR A 142 5.49 7.89 5.57
CA TYR A 142 5.62 8.36 4.19
C TYR A 142 7.07 8.75 3.86
N LYS A 143 7.74 9.52 4.73
CA LYS A 143 9.15 9.90 4.51
C LYS A 143 10.07 8.69 4.38
N LEU A 144 9.86 7.63 5.17
CA LEU A 144 10.62 6.39 5.03
C LEU A 144 10.37 5.72 3.68
N SER A 145 9.11 5.61 3.25
CA SER A 145 8.77 5.02 1.94
C SER A 145 9.35 5.81 0.76
N GLU A 146 9.49 7.13 0.86
CA GLU A 146 10.18 7.92 -0.17
C GLU A 146 11.67 7.60 -0.25
N GLN A 147 12.32 7.42 0.91
CA GLN A 147 13.73 7.02 0.98
C GLN A 147 13.93 5.62 0.39
N GLU A 148 13.01 4.69 0.65
CA GLU A 148 13.02 3.34 0.07
C GLU A 148 12.99 3.35 -1.46
N ALA A 149 12.10 4.16 -2.06
CA ALA A 149 12.01 4.27 -3.51
C ALA A 149 13.34 4.76 -4.12
N LYS A 150 13.94 5.80 -3.51
CA LYS A 150 15.21 6.38 -3.95
C LYS A 150 16.37 5.39 -3.82
N SER A 151 16.49 4.72 -2.67
CA SER A 151 17.54 3.72 -2.40
C SER A 151 17.46 2.51 -3.34
N ALA A 152 16.24 2.13 -3.74
CA ALA A 152 16.01 1.05 -4.70
C ALA A 152 16.22 1.45 -6.17
N GLY A 153 16.63 2.69 -6.46
CA GLY A 153 16.84 3.20 -7.82
C GLY A 153 15.55 3.39 -8.61
N GLY A 154 14.42 3.55 -7.93
CA GLY A 154 13.10 3.72 -8.54
C GLY A 154 12.52 5.13 -8.32
N ASP A 155 11.64 5.57 -9.22
CA ASP A 155 10.83 6.76 -8.98
C ASP A 155 9.41 6.33 -8.58
N ILE A 156 8.88 6.92 -7.51
CA ILE A 156 7.48 6.75 -7.09
C ILE A 156 6.48 7.25 -8.16
N LYS A 157 6.95 8.12 -9.05
CA LYS A 157 6.21 8.65 -10.20
C LYS A 157 6.10 7.64 -11.33
N ASP A 158 6.91 6.59 -11.31
CA ASP A 158 6.84 5.58 -12.35
C ASP A 158 5.45 4.93 -12.39
N PRO A 159 4.96 4.59 -13.60
CA PRO A 159 3.71 3.85 -13.74
C PRO A 159 3.84 2.48 -13.07
N TYR A 160 2.77 2.04 -12.41
CA TYR A 160 2.74 0.73 -11.78
C TYR A 160 2.88 -0.40 -12.81
N ASP A 161 3.35 -1.57 -12.37
CA ASP A 161 3.54 -2.72 -13.26
C ASP A 161 2.28 -3.11 -14.06
N TRP A 162 1.10 -2.99 -13.45
CA TRP A 162 -0.19 -3.26 -14.11
C TRP A 162 -0.69 -2.12 -15.00
N GLU A 163 -0.05 -0.94 -14.98
CA GLU A 163 -0.35 0.20 -15.84
C GLU A 163 0.49 0.22 -17.11
N LYS A 164 1.70 -0.37 -17.07
CA LYS A 164 2.62 -0.45 -18.22
C LYS A 164 1.99 -1.12 -19.45
N ASN A 165 1.07 -2.07 -19.23
CA ASN A 165 0.32 -2.76 -20.30
C ASN A 165 -0.93 -2.02 -20.80
N ARG A 166 -1.31 -0.87 -20.23
CA ARG A 166 -2.53 -0.13 -20.64
C ARG A 166 -2.31 0.91 -21.73
N ARG A 167 -1.06 1.30 -22.02
CA ARG A 167 -0.78 2.21 -23.16
C ARG A 167 -1.25 1.63 -24.51
N THR A 168 -1.37 0.31 -24.63
CA THR A 168 -1.93 -0.36 -25.83
C THR A 168 -3.46 -0.41 -25.85
N TYR A 169 -4.15 -0.35 -24.70
CA TYR A 169 -5.63 -0.37 -24.65
C TYR A 169 -6.24 1.00 -24.96
N CYS A 170 -5.66 2.09 -24.47
CA CYS A 170 -6.16 3.43 -24.75
C CYS A 170 -5.87 3.88 -26.20
N TYR A 171 -4.85 3.30 -26.86
CA TYR A 171 -4.53 3.58 -28.26
C TYR A 171 -5.38 2.74 -29.23
N ARG A 172 -5.78 1.52 -28.85
CA ARG A 172 -6.72 0.70 -29.64
C ARG A 172 -8.14 1.27 -29.68
N ASN A 173 -8.61 1.90 -28.60
CA ASN A 173 -9.97 2.45 -28.56
C ASN A 173 -10.11 3.89 -29.10
N ARG A 174 -9.07 4.46 -29.71
CA ARG A 174 -9.15 5.78 -30.41
C ARG A 174 -9.04 5.69 -31.94
N LYS A 175 -8.60 4.57 -32.49
CA LYS A 175 -8.68 4.33 -33.95
C LYS A 175 -9.79 3.31 -34.17
N GLY A 176 -10.83 3.75 -34.90
CA GLY A 176 -12.09 3.03 -35.13
C GLY A 176 -11.94 1.56 -35.50
N ALA A 177 -12.96 0.73 -35.31
CA ALA A 177 -14.22 0.86 -36.04
C ALA A 177 -13.97 1.22 -37.52
N VAL A 178 -13.12 0.47 -38.20
CA VAL A 178 -13.18 0.26 -39.65
C VAL A 178 -12.55 -1.10 -39.99
N ASN A 179 -13.46 -2.02 -40.32
CA ASN A 179 -13.29 -3.17 -41.22
C ASN A 179 -12.36 -4.30 -40.78
N ALA A 180 -12.99 -5.34 -40.20
CA ALA A 180 -12.49 -6.70 -40.29
C ALA A 180 -13.17 -7.41 -41.47
N GLU A 181 -12.37 -8.22 -42.16
CA GLU A 181 -12.66 -9.25 -43.17
C GLU A 181 -12.56 -8.89 -44.66
N PRO A 182 -12.14 -9.86 -45.51
CA PRO A 182 -11.72 -11.24 -45.20
C PRO A 182 -10.20 -11.41 -45.05
#